data_AF-A0A7V4IL71-F1
#
_entry.id   AF-A0A7V4IL71-F1
#
_cell.length_a   1.000
_cell.length_b   1.000
_cell.length_c   1.000
_cell.angle_alpha   90.00
_cell.angle_beta   90.00
_cell.angle_gamma   90.00
#
_symmetry.space_group_name_H-M   'P 1'
#
loop_
_entity.id
_entity.type
_entity.pdbx_description
1 polymer ?
#
loop_
_entity_poly.entity_id
_entity_poly.type
_entity_poly.pdbx_seq_one_letter_code
_entity_poly.pdbx_strand_id
1 'polypeptide(L)'
;MIFEEKIYKNKHAIALAGFPKFGYARLTLLKKAFGGFKEAYEADSDLLIKAGIKEDAVLEFAAYRKRTSPDRLADECIREKISVVCNCDEDYPACLREISDPPALLFYKGSLAFRDLPAVAIVGARQNTPYGLRAADRLSA
;
A
#
# COMPACT_ATOMS: atom_id res chain seq x y z
N MET A 1 19.29 1.80 2.97
CA MET A 1 18.43 0.98 3.83
C MET A 1 18.38 -0.43 3.29
N ILE A 2 18.60 -1.40 4.16
CA ILE A 2 18.46 -2.84 3.89
C ILE A 2 16.96 -3.14 3.69
N PHE A 3 16.62 -4.17 2.90
CA PHE A 3 15.23 -4.56 2.58
C PHE A 3 14.33 -4.64 3.83
N GLU A 4 14.82 -5.29 4.89
CA GLU A 4 14.09 -5.46 6.15
C GLU A 4 13.84 -4.13 6.87
N GLU A 5 14.81 -3.22 6.89
CA GLU A 5 14.66 -1.89 7.51
C GLU A 5 13.53 -1.09 6.86
N LYS A 6 13.39 -1.18 5.53
CA LYS A 6 12.30 -0.48 4.81
C LYS A 6 10.93 -1.03 5.19
N ILE A 7 10.81 -2.34 5.37
CA ILE A 7 9.54 -2.97 5.78
C ILE A 7 9.23 -2.56 7.23
N TYR A 8 10.20 -2.64 8.13
CA TYR A 8 10.02 -2.26 9.53
C TYR A 8 9.71 -0.77 9.71
N LYS A 9 10.30 0.12 8.89
CA LYS A 9 9.94 1.54 8.84
C LYS A 9 8.44 1.75 8.58
N ASN A 10 7.87 0.93 7.69
CA ASN A 10 6.49 1.03 7.23
C ASN A 10 5.51 0.07 7.94
N LYS A 11 5.92 -0.60 9.02
CA LYS A 11 5.13 -1.65 9.70
C LYS A 11 3.72 -1.23 10.13
N HIS A 12 3.54 0.00 10.61
CA HIS A 12 2.23 0.50 11.02
C HIS A 12 1.31 0.74 9.82
N ALA A 13 1.88 1.17 8.70
CA ALA A 13 1.15 1.33 7.46
C ALA A 13 0.69 -0.03 6.92
N ILE A 14 1.57 -1.05 6.99
CA ILE A 14 1.24 -2.45 6.68
C ILE A 14 0.10 -2.94 7.58
N ALA A 15 0.17 -2.68 8.89
CA ALA A 15 -0.85 -3.11 9.84
C ALA A 15 -2.22 -2.45 9.61
N LEU A 16 -2.24 -1.16 9.25
CA LEU A 16 -3.47 -0.49 8.87
C LEU A 16 -4.05 -1.07 7.57
N ALA A 17 -3.22 -1.30 6.56
CA ALA A 17 -3.65 -1.89 5.28
C ALA A 17 -4.11 -3.35 5.42
N GLY A 18 -3.59 -4.08 6.41
CA GLY A 18 -3.98 -5.45 6.72
C GLY A 18 -5.36 -5.58 7.36
N PHE A 19 -5.98 -4.49 7.82
CA PHE A 19 -7.35 -4.50 8.32
C PHE A 19 -8.35 -4.39 7.15
N PRO A 20 -9.22 -5.40 6.90
CA PRO A 20 -10.04 -5.45 5.69
C PRO A 20 -10.94 -4.24 5.43
N LYS A 21 -11.38 -3.58 6.51
CA LYS A 21 -12.24 -2.40 6.41
C LYS A 21 -11.44 -1.12 6.11
N PHE A 22 -10.11 -1.12 6.12
CA PHE A 22 -9.28 0.05 5.78
C PHE A 22 -8.73 -0.06 4.36
N GLY A 23 -9.61 0.24 3.39
CA GLY A 23 -9.19 0.47 2.01
C GLY A 23 -8.46 1.80 1.82
N TYR A 24 -8.04 2.06 0.59
CA TYR A 24 -7.29 3.26 0.18
C TYR A 24 -7.82 4.58 0.78
N ALA A 25 -9.11 4.88 0.61
CA ALA A 25 -9.70 6.14 1.08
C ALA A 25 -9.54 6.33 2.61
N ARG A 26 -9.63 5.25 3.39
CA ARG A 26 -9.46 5.31 4.85
C ARG A 26 -8.00 5.44 5.23
N LEU A 27 -7.09 4.78 4.53
CA LEU A 27 -5.65 4.95 4.76
C LEU A 27 -5.19 6.39 4.50
N THR A 28 -5.68 7.02 3.42
CA THR A 28 -5.41 8.43 3.12
C THR A 28 -6.02 9.36 4.17
N LEU A 29 -7.27 9.12 4.57
CA LEU A 29 -7.93 9.89 5.63
C LEU A 29 -7.18 9.79 6.97
N LEU A 30 -6.81 8.57 7.39
CA LEU A 30 -6.10 8.33 8.64
C LEU A 30 -4.72 9.00 8.63
N LYS A 31 -3.96 8.84 7.55
CA LYS A 31 -2.67 9.52 7.41
C LYS A 31 -2.82 11.04 7.51
N LYS A 32 -3.84 11.62 6.88
CA LYS A 32 -4.10 13.07 6.93
C LYS A 32 -4.54 13.52 8.32
N ALA A 33 -5.42 12.78 8.99
CA ALA A 33 -5.97 13.15 10.28
C ALA A 33 -4.93 13.06 11.42
N PHE A 34 -4.02 12.08 11.36
CA PHE A 34 -3.06 11.81 12.43
C PHE A 34 -1.62 12.24 12.10
N GLY A 35 -1.35 12.72 10.88
CA GLY A 35 -0.01 13.13 10.43
C GLY A 35 0.93 11.97 10.07
N GLY A 36 0.59 10.74 10.48
CA GLY A 36 1.37 9.54 10.18
C GLY A 36 0.62 8.25 10.45
N PHE A 37 1.15 7.14 9.91
CA PHE A 37 0.54 5.82 10.05
C PHE A 37 0.75 5.21 11.44
N LYS A 38 1.84 5.58 12.13
CA LYS A 38 2.09 5.11 13.49
C LYS A 38 1.03 5.70 14.44
N GLU A 39 0.87 7.02 14.38
CA GLU A 39 -0.07 7.78 15.17
C GLU A 39 -1.51 7.31 14.90
N ALA A 40 -1.86 7.08 13.63
CA ALA A 40 -3.15 6.52 13.26
C ALA A 40 -3.39 5.09 13.78
N TYR A 41 -2.37 4.23 13.79
CA TYR A 41 -2.49 2.86 14.29
C TYR A 41 -2.61 2.82 15.82
N GLU A 42 -1.90 3.70 16.52
CA GLU A 42 -1.87 3.79 17.99
C GLU A 42 -3.07 4.59 18.55
N ALA A 43 -3.76 5.38 17.72
CA ALA A 43 -4.89 6.20 18.12
C ALA A 43 -5.99 5.47 18.91
N ASP A 44 -6.58 6.20 19.86
CA ASP A 44 -7.73 5.76 20.63
C ASP A 44 -9.01 5.74 19.79
N SER A 45 -9.97 4.92 20.23
CA SER A 45 -11.27 4.74 19.55
C SER A 45 -11.99 6.07 19.31
N ASP A 46 -12.00 6.96 20.29
CA ASP A 46 -12.68 8.27 20.18
C ASP A 46 -12.06 9.16 19.11
N LEU A 47 -10.73 9.13 18.97
CA LEU A 47 -10.02 9.89 17.94
C LEU A 47 -10.30 9.32 16.55
N LEU A 48 -10.36 7.99 16.42
CA LEU A 48 -10.70 7.33 15.16
C LEU A 48 -12.14 7.65 14.73
N ILE A 49 -13.09 7.68 15.68
CA ILE A 49 -14.48 8.08 15.40
C ILE A 49 -14.53 9.55 14.94
N LYS A 50 -13.85 10.46 15.66
CA LYS A 50 -13.74 11.87 15.28
C LYS A 50 -13.08 12.08 13.92
N ALA A 51 -12.14 11.22 13.54
CA ALA A 51 -11.53 11.24 12.22
C ALA A 51 -12.48 10.79 11.10
N GLY A 52 -13.64 10.22 11.42
CA GLY A 52 -14.67 9.79 10.46
C GLY A 52 -14.75 8.28 10.24
N ILE A 53 -14.12 7.47 11.09
CA ILE A 53 -14.27 6.01 11.07
C ILE A 53 -15.53 5.63 11.84
N LYS A 54 -16.40 4.82 11.24
CA LYS A 54 -17.63 4.35 11.89
C LYS A 54 -17.32 3.51 13.14
N GLU A 55 -18.17 3.62 14.16
CA GLU A 55 -18.02 2.92 15.44
C GLU A 55 -17.86 1.40 15.29
N ASP A 56 -18.62 0.76 14.39
CA ASP A 56 -18.51 -0.67 14.10
C ASP A 56 -17.11 -1.05 13.60
N ALA A 57 -16.54 -0.25 12.71
CA ALA A 57 -15.20 -0.45 12.18
C ALA A 57 -14.12 -0.18 13.25
N VAL A 58 -14.34 0.77 14.15
CA VAL A 58 -13.42 1.05 15.26
C VAL A 58 -13.39 -0.09 16.28
N LEU A 59 -14.54 -0.65 16.64
CA LEU A 59 -14.63 -1.81 17.53
C LEU A 59 -13.91 -3.04 16.93
N GLU A 60 -14.16 -3.31 15.65
CA GLU A 60 -13.48 -4.40 14.93
C GLU A 60 -11.98 -4.15 14.79
N PHE A 61 -11.56 -2.90 14.56
CA PHE A 61 -10.14 -2.54 14.51
C PHE A 61 -9.46 -2.70 15.86
N ALA A 62 -10.12 -2.33 16.96
CA ALA A 62 -9.61 -2.55 18.32
C ALA A 62 -9.42 -4.05 18.62
N ALA A 63 -10.36 -4.90 18.18
CA ALA A 63 -10.19 -6.35 18.27
C ALA A 63 -9.05 -6.86 17.37
N TYR A 64 -8.90 -6.30 16.17
CA TYR A 64 -7.80 -6.60 15.24
C TYR A 64 -6.43 -6.28 15.84
N ARG A 65 -6.25 -5.12 16.49
CA ARG A 65 -5.00 -4.73 17.15
C ARG A 65 -4.59 -5.67 18.29
N LYS A 66 -5.54 -6.35 18.94
CA LYS A 66 -5.26 -7.32 20.00
C LYS A 66 -4.77 -8.67 19.48
N ARG A 67 -5.15 -9.05 18.26
CA ARG A 67 -4.80 -10.36 17.65
C ARG A 67 -3.59 -10.30 16.73
N THR A 68 -3.21 -9.10 16.27
CA THR A 68 -2.15 -8.90 15.28
C THR A 68 -1.29 -7.71 15.68
N SER A 69 0.03 -7.85 15.61
CA SER A 69 0.99 -6.77 15.83
C SER A 69 1.61 -6.27 14.51
N PRO A 70 2.03 -5.00 14.41
CA PRO A 70 2.74 -4.49 13.25
C PRO A 70 4.03 -5.25 12.94
N ASP A 71 4.77 -5.67 13.98
CA ASP A 71 6.03 -6.42 13.83
C ASP A 71 5.77 -7.77 13.16
N ARG A 72 4.76 -8.51 13.61
CA ARG A 72 4.39 -9.80 13.02
C ARG A 72 4.07 -9.66 11.52
N LEU A 73 3.31 -8.64 11.14
CA LEU A 73 2.96 -8.41 9.74
C LEU A 73 4.16 -7.98 8.89
N ALA A 74 5.10 -7.22 9.47
CA ALA A 74 6.37 -6.91 8.83
C ALA A 74 7.19 -8.19 8.58
N ASP A 75 7.29 -9.07 9.58
CA ASP A 75 7.97 -10.36 9.45
C ASP A 75 7.32 -11.26 8.39
N GLU A 76 5.98 -11.27 8.32
CA GLU A 76 5.24 -11.98 7.27
C GLU A 76 5.59 -11.42 5.88
N CYS A 77 5.67 -10.09 5.71
CA CYS A 77 6.08 -9.47 4.46
C CYS A 77 7.53 -9.83 4.08
N ILE A 78 8.45 -9.81 5.06
CA ILE A 78 9.86 -10.20 4.86
C ILE A 78 9.94 -11.65 4.37
N ARG A 79 9.26 -12.57 5.07
CA ARG A 79 9.24 -13.99 4.73
C ARG A 79 8.70 -14.24 3.33
N GLU A 80 7.64 -13.54 2.93
CA GLU A 80 7.01 -13.65 1.62
C GLU A 80 7.72 -12.84 0.51
N LYS A 81 8.81 -12.14 0.86
CA LYS A 81 9.58 -11.24 -0.02
C LYS A 81 8.71 -10.15 -0.64
N ILE A 82 7.78 -9.60 0.14
CA ILE A 82 6.89 -8.50 -0.24
C ILE A 82 7.47 -7.22 0.34
N SER A 83 7.87 -6.31 -0.53
CA SER A 83 8.26 -4.95 -0.14
C SER A 83 7.04 -4.05 -0.03
N VAL A 84 7.19 -2.96 0.73
CA VAL A 84 6.21 -1.87 0.77
C VAL A 84 6.88 -0.52 0.62
N VAL A 85 6.24 0.38 -0.12
CA VAL A 85 6.59 1.79 -0.18
C VAL A 85 5.35 2.66 0.05
N CYS A 86 5.46 3.67 0.89
CA CYS A 86 4.38 4.63 1.16
C CYS A 86 4.52 5.85 0.25
N ASN A 87 3.41 6.54 -0.05
CA ASN A 87 3.45 7.74 -0.92
C ASN A 87 4.28 8.92 -0.38
N CYS A 88 4.77 8.86 0.87
CA CYS A 88 5.70 9.83 1.44
C CYS A 88 7.18 9.39 1.34
N ASP A 89 7.45 8.15 0.94
CA ASP A 89 8.81 7.66 0.78
C ASP A 89 9.43 8.20 -0.52
N GLU A 90 10.74 8.39 -0.53
CA GLU A 90 11.50 8.82 -1.72
C GLU A 90 11.46 7.78 -2.85
N ASP A 91 11.31 6.50 -2.49
CA ASP A 91 11.27 5.40 -3.45
C ASP A 91 9.88 5.18 -4.08
N TYR A 92 8.89 5.99 -3.73
CA TYR A 92 7.56 5.88 -4.31
C TYR A 92 7.56 6.46 -5.73
N PRO A 93 7.06 5.73 -6.76
CA PRO A 93 7.13 6.16 -8.15
C PRO A 93 6.52 7.54 -8.39
N ALA A 94 7.27 8.45 -9.04
CA ALA A 94 6.86 9.84 -9.21
C ALA A 94 5.54 9.98 -9.98
N CYS A 95 5.41 9.28 -11.11
CA CYS A 95 4.19 9.29 -11.93
C CYS A 95 2.93 8.85 -11.15
N LEU A 96 3.07 7.90 -10.21
CA LEU A 96 1.95 7.49 -9.37
C LEU A 96 1.61 8.52 -8.29
N ARG A 97 2.54 9.37 -7.89
CA ARG A 97 2.29 10.44 -6.92
C ARG A 97 1.47 11.58 -7.54
N GLU A 98 1.57 11.76 -8.85
CA GLU A 98 0.95 12.85 -9.60
C GLU A 98 -0.50 12.59 -10.04
N ILE A 99 -0.99 11.35 -9.95
CA ILE A 99 -2.39 11.05 -10.27
C ILE A 99 -3.34 11.64 -9.22
N SER A 100 -4.63 11.78 -9.55
CA SER A 100 -5.63 12.39 -8.65
C SER A 100 -5.74 11.71 -7.28
N ASP A 101 -5.60 10.38 -7.27
CA ASP A 101 -5.79 9.52 -6.10
C ASP A 101 -4.59 8.58 -5.93
N PRO A 102 -3.42 9.10 -5.51
CA PRO A 102 -2.19 8.32 -5.43
C PRO A 102 -2.29 7.28 -4.31
N PRO A 103 -2.11 5.97 -4.59
CA PRO A 103 -2.20 4.91 -3.57
C PRO A 103 -1.33 5.21 -2.35
N ALA A 104 -1.93 5.15 -1.16
CA ALA A 104 -1.22 5.45 0.09
C ALA A 104 -0.02 4.52 0.35
N LEU A 105 -0.14 3.26 -0.08
CA LEU A 105 0.91 2.24 -0.06
C LEU A 105 0.93 1.47 -1.39
N LEU A 106 2.11 0.99 -1.76
CA LEU A 106 2.31 0.01 -2.82
C LEU A 106 3.02 -1.21 -2.24
N PHE A 107 2.37 -2.37 -2.31
CA PHE A 107 3.00 -3.66 -2.06
C PHE A 107 3.57 -4.20 -3.38
N TYR A 108 4.81 -4.66 -3.37
CA TYR A 108 5.46 -5.16 -4.59
C TYR A 108 6.43 -6.31 -4.31
N LYS A 109 6.68 -7.13 -5.33
CA LYS A 109 7.74 -8.14 -5.37
C LYS A 109 8.74 -7.74 -6.47
N GLY A 110 10.03 -7.84 -6.20
CA GLY A 110 11.09 -7.41 -7.12
C GLY A 110 11.70 -6.06 -6.75
N SER A 111 12.03 -5.24 -7.75
CA SER A 111 12.75 -3.96 -7.57
C SER A 111 12.02 -2.80 -8.25
N LEU A 112 12.06 -1.63 -7.62
CA LEU A 112 11.58 -0.36 -8.16
C LEU A 112 12.73 0.50 -8.73
N ALA A 113 13.84 -0.12 -9.14
CA ALA A 113 15.00 0.60 -9.69
C ALA A 113 14.67 1.42 -10.95
N PHE A 114 13.70 0.97 -11.74
CA PHE A 114 13.29 1.60 -13.01
C PHE A 114 11.98 2.38 -12.92
N ARG A 115 11.49 2.63 -11.70
CA ARG A 115 10.15 3.19 -11.44
C ARG A 115 9.90 4.57 -12.06
N ASP A 116 10.96 5.36 -12.26
CA ASP A 116 10.90 6.73 -12.76
C ASP A 116 11.46 6.84 -14.19
N LEU A 117 11.74 5.70 -14.85
CA LEU A 117 12.03 5.69 -16.27
C LEU A 117 10.73 5.88 -17.08
N PRO A 118 10.80 6.50 -18.28
CA PRO A 118 9.68 6.49 -19.21
C PRO A 118 9.20 5.07 -19.48
N ALA A 119 7.91 4.84 -19.28
CA ALA A 119 7.27 3.55 -19.46
C ALA A 119 5.96 3.69 -20.24
N VAL A 120 5.65 2.69 -21.07
CA VAL A 120 4.39 2.63 -21.83
C VAL A 120 3.62 1.39 -21.38
N ALA A 121 2.36 1.58 -21.00
CA ALA A 121 1.47 0.48 -20.68
C ALA A 121 0.91 -0.16 -21.96
N ILE A 122 1.11 -1.46 -22.14
CA ILE A 122 0.48 -2.26 -23.21
C ILE A 122 -0.68 -3.04 -22.60
N VAL A 123 -1.91 -2.71 -23.00
CA VAL A 123 -3.16 -3.34 -22.53
C VAL A 123 -3.96 -3.92 -23.69
N GLY A 124 -4.72 -4.99 -23.46
CA GLY A 124 -5.49 -5.66 -24.52
C GLY A 124 -6.55 -6.63 -23.99
N ALA A 125 -7.24 -7.32 -24.90
CA ALA A 125 -8.28 -8.28 -24.55
C ALA A 125 -7.71 -9.51 -23.82
N ARG A 126 -8.38 -9.96 -22.75
CA ARG A 126 -8.00 -11.17 -22.00
C ARG A 126 -8.04 -12.43 -22.88
N GLN A 127 -9.02 -12.50 -23.77
CA GLN A 127 -9.08 -13.50 -24.84
C GLN A 127 -8.68 -12.80 -26.15
N ASN A 128 -7.40 -12.92 -26.50
CA ASN A 128 -6.85 -12.32 -27.71
C ASN A 128 -6.85 -13.32 -28.88
N THR A 129 -6.76 -12.78 -30.10
CA THR A 129 -6.49 -13.60 -31.28
C THR A 129 -4.98 -13.82 -31.42
N PRO A 130 -4.53 -14.85 -32.15
CA PRO A 130 -3.11 -15.02 -32.46
C PRO A 130 -2.47 -13.81 -33.14
N TYR A 131 -3.25 -13.02 -33.89
CA TYR A 131 -2.79 -11.76 -34.46
C TYR A 131 -2.54 -10.69 -33.38
N GLY A 132 -3.47 -10.53 -32.44
CA GLY A 132 -3.34 -9.58 -31.34
C GLY A 132 -2.12 -9.85 -30.46
N LEU A 133 -1.84 -11.12 -30.16
CA LEU A 133 -0.63 -11.51 -29.43
C LEU A 133 0.65 -11.12 -30.19
N ARG A 134 0.74 -11.46 -31.48
CA ARG A 134 1.90 -11.08 -32.31
C ARG A 134 2.10 -9.57 -32.43
N ALA A 135 1.01 -8.80 -32.46
CA ALA A 135 1.08 -7.35 -32.48
C ALA A 135 1.62 -6.79 -31.16
N ALA A 136 1.17 -7.32 -30.03
CA ALA A 136 1.68 -6.94 -28.71
C ALA A 136 3.18 -7.25 -28.57
N ASP A 137 3.62 -8.45 -28.99
CA ASP A 137 5.03 -8.85 -28.95
C ASP A 137 5.93 -7.90 -29.75
N ARG A 138 5.46 -7.44 -30.92
CA ARG A 138 6.20 -6.47 -31.76
C ARG A 138 6.27 -5.07 -31.16
N LEU A 139 5.30 -4.70 -30.32
CA LEU A 139 5.24 -3.41 -29.67
C LEU A 139 6.04 -3.38 -28.34
N SER A 140 6.28 -4.55 -27.73
CA SER A 140 7.00 -4.65 -26.45
C SER A 140 8.49 -5.00 -26.57
N ALA A 141 8.99 -5.27 -27.78
CA ALA A 141 10.39 -5.54 -28.07
C ALA A 141 11.19 -4.23 -28.24
#